data_AF-A0AAU7E568-F1
#
_entry.id   AF-A0AAU7E568-F1
#
_cell.length_a   1.000
_cell.length_b   1.000
_cell.length_c   1.000
_cell.angle_alpha   90.00
_cell.angle_beta   90.00
_cell.angle_gamma   90.00
#
_symmetry.space_group_name_H-M   'P 1'
#
loop_
_entity.id
_entity.type
_entity.pdbx_description
1 polymer ?
#
loop_
_entity_poly.entity_id
_entity_poly.type
_entity_poly.pdbx_seq_one_letter_code
_entity_poly.pdbx_strand_id
1 'polypeptide(L)'
;MQEMLDTLLKYGYIALFFYSLGGGMVGILTAGVLSAQGHLNLSLCIALAFIANIIGSTLLFIMGKYYKKDLLPYFKNHRRKIALAMIKIRQYGNMLIVIQKFIYGLKTFIPMAAGIAKFSFLRFFIINALASAIWAVGFGYLGFAFGHIVEKIFGRLSNYPYLAPIFLILLILIFWFYLTKFSKRV
;
A
#
# COMPACT_ATOMS: atom_id res chain seq x y z
N MET A 1 3.61 -31.46 9.36
CA MET A 1 2.78 -30.29 9.72
C MET A 1 3.64 -29.04 9.95
N GLN A 2 4.72 -29.14 10.74
CA GLN A 2 5.72 -28.06 10.91
C GLN A 2 6.29 -27.53 9.58
N GLU A 3 6.75 -28.41 8.68
CA GLU A 3 7.32 -27.98 7.38
C GLU A 3 6.33 -27.18 6.50
N MET A 4 5.05 -27.54 6.53
CA MET A 4 4.02 -26.78 5.81
C MET A 4 3.82 -25.39 6.40
N LEU A 5 3.85 -25.27 7.73
CA LEU A 5 3.75 -23.98 8.42
C LEU A 5 4.95 -23.11 8.11
N ASP A 6 6.18 -23.63 8.24
CA ASP A 6 7.40 -22.86 7.94
C ASP A 6 7.43 -22.38 6.48
N THR A 7 6.99 -23.22 5.55
CA THR A 7 6.86 -22.89 4.14
C THR A 7 5.84 -21.77 3.92
N LEU A 8 4.67 -21.86 4.56
CA LEU A 8 3.61 -20.87 4.45
C LEU A 8 4.01 -19.51 5.06
N LEU A 9 4.71 -19.52 6.21
CA LEU A 9 5.25 -18.31 6.82
C LEU A 9 6.31 -17.66 5.94
N LYS A 10 7.25 -18.45 5.40
CA LYS A 10 8.28 -17.97 4.47
C LYS A 10 7.66 -17.31 3.24
N TYR A 11 6.66 -17.94 2.61
CA TYR A 11 5.96 -17.36 1.48
C TYR A 11 5.12 -16.14 1.88
N GLY A 12 4.58 -16.08 3.09
CA GLY A 12 3.88 -14.91 3.63
C GLY A 12 4.77 -13.66 3.68
N TYR A 13 5.99 -13.79 4.22
CA TYR A 13 6.95 -12.67 4.28
C TYR A 13 7.44 -12.24 2.89
N ILE A 14 7.70 -13.20 1.99
CA ILE A 14 8.12 -12.92 0.62
C ILE A 14 7.00 -12.21 -0.15
N ALA A 15 5.77 -12.72 -0.06
CA ALA A 15 4.60 -12.12 -0.70
C ALA A 15 4.38 -10.69 -0.19
N LEU A 16 4.49 -10.47 1.13
CA LEU A 16 4.39 -9.14 1.72
C LEU A 16 5.46 -8.20 1.15
N PHE A 17 6.71 -8.65 1.05
CA PHE A 17 7.81 -7.84 0.53
C PHE A 17 7.52 -7.40 -0.92
N PHE A 18 7.26 -8.34 -1.83
CA PHE A 18 7.01 -8.01 -3.23
C PHE A 18 5.75 -7.17 -3.43
N TYR A 19 4.68 -7.45 -2.69
CA TYR A 19 3.46 -6.63 -2.75
C TYR A 19 3.71 -5.21 -2.25
N SER A 20 4.52 -5.06 -1.20
CA SER A 20 4.86 -3.76 -0.61
C SER A 20 5.83 -2.93 -1.44
N LEU A 21 6.53 -3.51 -2.42
CA LEU A 21 7.31 -2.74 -3.41
C LEU A 21 6.40 -1.74 -4.15
N GLY A 22 5.19 -2.18 -4.50
CA GLY A 22 4.19 -1.31 -5.11
C GLY A 22 3.52 -0.35 -4.11
N GLY A 23 3.86 -0.39 -2.82
CA GLY A 23 3.24 0.42 -1.75
C GLY A 23 1.76 0.08 -1.52
N GLY A 24 1.36 -1.19 -1.67
CA GLY A 24 -0.03 -1.60 -1.44
C GLY A 24 -0.37 -1.73 0.05
N MET A 25 -1.48 -1.13 0.49
CA MET A 25 -1.93 -1.18 1.89
C MET A 25 -2.43 -2.57 2.29
N VAL A 26 -3.04 -3.30 1.35
CA VAL A 26 -3.67 -4.60 1.62
C VAL A 26 -2.66 -5.60 2.18
N GLY A 27 -1.46 -5.70 1.60
CA GLY A 27 -0.45 -6.66 2.04
C GLY A 27 -0.06 -6.48 3.52
N ILE A 28 0.25 -5.26 3.94
CA ILE A 28 0.64 -5.01 5.34
C ILE A 28 -0.55 -5.12 6.31
N LEU A 29 -1.76 -4.75 5.88
CA LEU A 29 -2.97 -4.95 6.69
C LEU A 29 -3.23 -6.44 6.93
N THR A 30 -3.18 -7.25 5.86
CA THR A 30 -3.33 -8.71 5.95
C THR A 30 -2.22 -9.32 6.80
N ALA A 31 -0.97 -8.90 6.61
CA ALA A 31 0.14 -9.36 7.43
C ALA A 31 -0.05 -9.00 8.91
N GLY A 32 -0.54 -7.81 9.22
CA GLY A 32 -0.90 -7.40 10.58
C GLY A 32 -1.98 -8.29 11.19
N VAL A 33 -3.04 -8.60 10.44
CA VAL A 33 -4.11 -9.52 10.89
C VAL A 33 -3.55 -10.92 11.18
N LEU A 34 -2.72 -11.46 10.28
CA LEU A 34 -2.07 -12.76 10.46
C LEU A 34 -1.08 -12.75 11.64
N SER A 35 -0.44 -11.61 11.90
CA SER A 35 0.39 -11.44 13.09
C SER A 35 -0.40 -11.47 14.40
N ALA A 36 -1.61 -10.91 14.41
CA ALA A 36 -2.50 -10.96 15.58
C ALA A 36 -2.88 -12.39 15.96
N GLN A 37 -3.01 -13.27 14.95
CA GLN A 37 -3.30 -14.70 15.11
C GLN A 37 -2.06 -15.54 15.46
N GLY A 38 -0.90 -14.92 15.65
CA GLY A 38 0.35 -15.60 15.99
C GLY A 38 1.05 -16.28 14.81
N HIS A 39 0.57 -16.12 13.58
CA HIS A 39 1.22 -16.72 12.40
C HIS A 39 2.48 -15.95 11.99
N LEU A 40 2.43 -14.62 11.93
CA LEU A 40 3.57 -13.79 11.50
C LEU A 40 4.10 -12.90 12.63
N ASN A 41 5.40 -12.59 12.60
CA ASN A 41 5.98 -11.61 13.50
C ASN A 41 5.69 -10.19 12.99
N LEU A 42 4.94 -9.40 13.76
CA LEU A 42 4.52 -8.05 13.37
C LEU A 42 5.71 -7.13 13.08
N SER A 43 6.75 -7.16 13.92
CA SER A 43 7.93 -6.32 13.76
C SER A 43 8.68 -6.63 12.46
N LEU A 44 8.82 -7.91 12.11
CA LEU A 44 9.40 -8.32 10.82
C LEU A 44 8.52 -7.89 9.65
N CYS A 45 7.20 -8.01 9.74
CA CYS A 45 6.29 -7.55 8.71
C CYS A 45 6.41 -6.04 8.45
N ILE A 46 6.43 -5.24 9.52
CA ILE A 46 6.62 -3.78 9.44
C ILE A 46 7.97 -3.45 8.79
N ALA A 47 9.05 -4.10 9.24
CA ALA A 47 10.40 -3.88 8.70
C ALA A 47 10.50 -4.22 7.21
N LEU A 48 9.96 -5.37 6.79
CA LEU A 48 9.95 -5.80 5.39
C LEU A 48 9.14 -4.88 4.51
N ALA A 49 7.94 -4.49 4.94
CA ALA A 49 7.09 -3.58 4.19
C ALA A 49 7.72 -2.18 4.08
N PHE A 50 8.35 -1.70 5.14
CA PHE A 50 9.11 -0.45 5.16
C PHE A 50 10.24 -0.46 4.12
N ILE A 51 11.10 -1.49 4.16
CA ILE A 51 12.23 -1.63 3.23
C ILE A 51 11.73 -1.75 1.79
N ALA A 52 10.74 -2.61 1.54
CA ALA A 52 10.16 -2.78 0.21
C ALA A 52 9.59 -1.47 -0.34
N ASN A 53 8.84 -0.71 0.46
CA ASN A 53 8.22 0.53 0.03
C ASN A 53 9.27 1.62 -0.28
N ILE A 54 10.37 1.67 0.49
CA ILE A 54 11.53 2.52 0.17
C ILE A 54 12.12 2.14 -1.18
N ILE A 55 12.42 0.85 -1.37
CA ILE A 55 13.04 0.34 -2.60
C ILE A 55 12.14 0.65 -3.80
N GLY A 56 10.87 0.27 -3.76
CA GLY A 56 9.94 0.48 -4.87
C GLY A 56 9.76 1.95 -5.24
N SER A 57 9.58 2.83 -4.25
CA SER A 57 9.45 4.28 -4.50
C SER A 57 10.74 4.88 -5.06
N THR A 58 11.90 4.41 -4.58
CA THR A 58 13.22 4.87 -5.07
C THR A 58 13.48 4.39 -6.49
N LEU A 59 13.13 3.15 -6.83
CA LEU A 59 13.23 2.63 -8.20
C LEU A 59 12.40 3.48 -9.17
N LEU A 60 11.14 3.80 -8.81
CA LEU A 60 10.29 4.67 -9.63
C LEU A 60 10.87 6.07 -9.80
N PHE A 61 11.47 6.63 -8.75
CA PHE A 61 12.16 7.91 -8.80
C PHE A 61 13.36 7.89 -9.74
N ILE A 62 14.21 6.86 -9.63
CA ILE A 62 15.39 6.66 -10.48
C ILE A 62 14.94 6.49 -11.94
N MET A 63 13.91 5.69 -12.19
CA MET A 63 13.31 5.53 -13.52
C MET A 63 12.88 6.87 -14.10
N GLY A 64 12.16 7.69 -13.32
CA GLY A 64 11.75 9.02 -13.76
C GLY A 64 12.92 9.99 -14.01
N LYS A 65 14.01 9.87 -13.25
CA LYS A 65 15.17 10.77 -13.33
C LYS A 65 16.09 10.45 -14.52
N TYR A 66 16.37 9.17 -14.76
CA TYR A 66 17.36 8.75 -15.77
C TYR A 66 16.73 8.28 -17.08
N TYR A 67 15.54 7.65 -17.05
CA TYR A 67 14.88 7.08 -18.23
C TYR A 67 13.72 7.96 -18.74
N LYS A 68 13.80 9.27 -18.49
CA LYS A 68 12.77 10.25 -18.88
C LYS A 68 12.45 10.20 -20.38
N LYS A 69 13.49 10.07 -21.23
CA LYS A 69 13.34 10.07 -22.70
C LYS A 69 12.49 8.89 -23.19
N ASP A 70 12.62 7.73 -22.55
CA ASP A 70 11.91 6.50 -22.92
C ASP A 70 10.49 6.45 -22.31
N LEU A 71 10.28 7.14 -21.18
CA LEU A 71 8.97 7.23 -20.51
C LEU A 71 8.03 8.28 -21.14
N LEU A 72 8.57 9.41 -21.63
CA LEU A 72 7.79 10.52 -22.20
C LEU A 72 6.82 10.11 -23.34
N PRO A 73 7.17 9.21 -24.27
CA PRO A 73 6.27 8.73 -25.32
C PRO A 73 5.02 8.02 -24.77
N TYR A 74 5.16 7.20 -23.72
CA TYR A 74 4.05 6.49 -23.07
C TYR A 74 3.00 7.44 -22.47
N PHE A 75 3.43 8.65 -22.19
CA PHE A 75 2.67 9.69 -21.52
C PHE A 75 2.14 10.77 -22.46
N LYS A 76 2.32 10.60 -23.78
CA LYS A 76 1.96 11.59 -24.81
C LYS A 76 0.48 12.03 -24.75
N ASN A 77 -0.43 11.08 -24.48
CA ASN A 77 -1.87 11.36 -24.36
C ASN A 77 -2.25 12.08 -23.05
N HIS A 78 -1.34 12.13 -22.07
CA HIS A 78 -1.60 12.68 -20.74
C HIS A 78 -0.69 13.87 -20.40
N ARG A 79 -0.05 14.50 -21.40
CA ARG A 79 0.92 15.60 -21.22
C ARG A 79 0.43 16.70 -20.27
N ARG A 80 -0.83 17.12 -20.38
CA ARG A 80 -1.41 18.20 -19.53
C ARG A 80 -1.47 17.79 -18.06
N LYS A 81 -1.88 16.56 -17.76
CA LYS A 81 -1.93 16.03 -16.38
C LYS A 81 -0.52 15.92 -15.78
N ILE A 82 0.45 15.55 -16.60
CA ILE A 82 1.83 15.38 -16.16
C ILE A 82 2.52 16.72 -15.95
N ALA A 83 2.27 17.69 -16.83
CA ALA A 83 2.75 19.07 -16.63
C ALA A 83 2.20 19.65 -15.31
N LEU A 84 0.92 19.43 -15.03
CA LEU A 84 0.31 19.84 -13.77
C LEU A 84 0.93 19.13 -12.57
N ALA A 85 1.20 17.82 -12.67
CA ALA A 85 1.92 17.07 -11.64
C ALA A 85 3.34 17.61 -11.41
N MET A 86 4.08 17.95 -12.47
CA MET A 86 5.41 18.55 -12.36
C MET A 86 5.37 19.91 -11.65
N ILE A 87 4.40 20.77 -11.99
CA ILE A 87 4.21 22.08 -11.32
C ILE A 87 3.91 21.87 -9.83
N LYS A 88 2.97 20.98 -9.51
CA LYS A 88 2.61 20.68 -8.11
C LYS A 88 3.78 20.08 -7.33
N ILE A 89 4.60 19.24 -7.95
CA ILE A 89 5.81 18.69 -7.31
C ILE A 89 6.84 19.78 -7.03
N ARG A 90 6.99 20.79 -7.89
CA ARG A 90 7.86 21.93 -7.61
C ARG A 90 7.36 22.78 -6.44
N GLN A 91 6.05 22.95 -6.33
CA GLN A 91 5.44 23.76 -5.26
C GLN A 91 5.32 23.02 -3.92
N TYR A 92 4.94 21.75 -3.94
CA TYR A 92 4.55 20.96 -2.76
C TYR A 92 5.29 19.62 -2.64
N GLY A 93 6.45 19.46 -3.30
CA GLY A 93 7.15 18.17 -3.44
C GLY A 93 7.29 17.38 -2.14
N ASN A 94 7.68 18.03 -1.04
CA ASN A 94 7.82 17.37 0.26
C ASN A 94 6.50 16.76 0.75
N MET A 95 5.42 17.54 0.73
CA MET A 95 4.10 17.12 1.20
C MET A 95 3.50 16.04 0.28
N LEU A 96 3.71 16.16 -1.04
CA LEU A 96 3.23 15.19 -2.01
C LEU A 96 3.90 13.82 -1.86
N ILE A 97 5.20 13.76 -1.53
CA ILE A 97 5.93 12.51 -1.26
C ILE A 97 5.36 11.79 -0.02
N VAL A 98 4.80 12.52 0.94
CA VAL A 98 4.13 11.93 2.10
C VAL A 98 2.73 11.46 1.72
N ILE A 99 1.91 12.36 1.16
CA ILE A 99 0.50 12.09 0.84
C ILE A 99 0.33 10.95 -0.17
N GLN A 100 1.24 10.82 -1.13
CA GLN A 100 1.16 9.77 -2.15
C GLN A 100 1.00 8.36 -1.56
N LYS A 101 1.51 8.11 -0.35
CA LYS A 101 1.48 6.77 0.29
C LYS A 101 0.08 6.35 0.74
N PHE A 102 -0.81 7.31 0.96
CA PHE A 102 -2.16 7.06 1.44
C PHE A 102 -3.21 7.04 0.31
N ILE A 103 -2.83 7.46 -0.90
CA ILE A 103 -3.74 7.58 -2.04
C ILE A 103 -3.36 6.57 -3.11
N TYR A 104 -4.30 5.68 -3.43
CA TYR A 104 -4.14 4.72 -4.51
C TYR A 104 -3.89 5.42 -5.86
N GLY A 105 -2.99 4.88 -6.67
CA GLY A 105 -2.55 5.48 -7.94
C GLY A 105 -1.45 6.53 -7.77
N LEU A 106 -1.58 7.48 -6.83
CA LEU A 106 -0.58 8.55 -6.66
C LEU A 106 0.80 8.03 -6.25
N LYS A 107 0.85 6.97 -5.44
CA LYS A 107 2.09 6.31 -5.00
C LYS A 107 3.03 5.89 -6.13
N THR A 108 2.52 5.61 -7.33
CA THR A 108 3.35 5.22 -8.48
C THR A 108 3.73 6.42 -9.33
N PHE A 109 2.80 7.36 -9.51
CA PHE A 109 3.01 8.53 -10.35
C PHE A 109 3.90 9.60 -9.72
N ILE A 110 3.75 9.88 -8.42
CA ILE A 110 4.47 10.98 -7.76
C ILE A 110 5.98 10.72 -7.66
N PRO A 111 6.49 9.52 -7.29
CA PRO A 111 7.94 9.29 -7.27
C PRO A 111 8.56 9.44 -8.65
N MET A 112 7.89 8.89 -9.67
CA MET A 112 8.34 8.98 -11.06
C MET A 112 8.33 10.43 -11.55
N ALA A 113 7.25 11.17 -11.30
CA ALA A 113 7.15 12.58 -11.67
C ALA A 113 8.17 13.45 -10.91
N ALA A 114 8.51 13.11 -9.66
CA ALA A 114 9.56 13.79 -8.90
C ALA A 114 10.94 13.56 -9.50
N GLY A 115 11.23 12.35 -9.98
CA GLY A 115 12.42 12.05 -10.77
C GLY A 115 12.50 12.90 -12.05
N ILE A 116 11.41 12.93 -12.83
CA ILE A 116 11.32 13.70 -14.09
C ILE A 116 11.49 15.22 -13.85
N ALA A 117 10.97 15.71 -12.72
CA ALA A 117 11.06 17.11 -12.31
C ALA A 117 12.46 17.52 -11.80
N LYS A 118 13.43 16.60 -11.79
CA LYS A 118 14.80 16.80 -11.26
C LYS A 118 14.81 17.15 -9.76
N PHE A 119 13.89 16.60 -8.98
CA PHE A 119 13.92 16.77 -7.53
C PHE A 119 15.21 16.16 -6.95
N SER A 120 15.70 16.66 -5.81
CA SER A 120 16.92 16.15 -5.19
C SER A 120 16.71 14.73 -4.70
N PHE A 121 17.61 13.80 -5.07
CA PHE A 121 17.52 12.38 -4.69
C PHE A 121 17.59 12.22 -3.17
N LEU A 122 18.54 12.90 -2.51
CA LEU A 122 18.71 12.79 -1.06
C LEU A 122 17.49 13.31 -0.31
N ARG A 123 16.93 14.45 -0.76
CA ARG A 123 15.70 15.00 -0.18
C ARG A 123 14.51 14.07 -0.39
N PHE A 124 14.38 13.48 -1.59
CA PHE A 124 13.33 12.50 -1.87
C PHE A 124 13.47 11.28 -0.96
N PHE A 125 14.66 10.70 -0.87
CA PHE A 125 14.92 9.49 -0.11
C PHE A 125 14.61 9.66 1.38
N ILE A 126 15.06 10.74 2.00
CA ILE A 126 14.81 11.03 3.43
C ILE A 126 13.31 11.17 3.69
N ILE A 127 12.61 11.99 2.91
CA ILE A 127 11.17 12.22 3.08
C ILE A 127 10.39 10.93 2.81
N ASN A 128 10.76 10.19 1.76
CA ASN A 128 10.15 8.92 1.43
C ASN A 128 10.37 7.87 2.52
N ALA A 129 11.55 7.81 3.11
CA ALA A 129 11.85 6.91 4.22
C ALA A 129 11.00 7.25 5.44
N LEU A 130 10.95 8.51 5.88
CA LEU A 130 10.09 8.91 7.00
C LEU A 130 8.61 8.60 6.73
N ALA A 131 8.14 8.91 5.53
CA ALA A 131 6.76 8.62 5.14
C ALA A 131 6.49 7.10 5.08
N SER A 132 7.46 6.29 4.61
CA SER A 132 7.35 4.83 4.60
C SER A 132 7.30 4.27 6.01
N ALA A 133 8.07 4.84 6.95
CA ALA A 133 8.08 4.40 8.34
C ALA A 133 6.72 4.64 8.99
N ILE A 134 6.19 5.87 8.89
CA ILE A 134 4.88 6.23 9.42
C ILE A 134 3.79 5.34 8.80
N TRP A 135 3.85 5.14 7.49
CA TRP A 135 2.90 4.28 6.78
C TRP A 135 2.99 2.82 7.25
N ALA A 136 4.19 2.24 7.31
CA ALA A 136 4.36 0.83 7.66
C ALA A 136 3.96 0.55 9.11
N VAL A 137 4.38 1.42 10.04
CA VAL A 137 4.00 1.32 11.45
C VAL A 137 2.48 1.51 11.60
N GLY A 138 1.93 2.56 10.99
CA GLY A 138 0.50 2.87 11.09
C GLY A 138 -0.39 1.74 10.58
N PHE A 139 -0.15 1.27 9.35
CA PHE A 139 -0.96 0.19 8.77
C PHE A 139 -0.66 -1.19 9.38
N GLY A 140 0.58 -1.46 9.82
CA GLY A 140 0.94 -2.70 10.50
C GLY A 140 0.19 -2.85 11.82
N TYR A 141 0.24 -1.84 12.69
CA TYR A 141 -0.51 -1.86 13.95
C TYR A 141 -2.02 -1.79 13.74
N LEU A 142 -2.50 -1.06 12.74
CA LEU A 142 -3.93 -1.02 12.42
C LEU A 142 -4.43 -2.41 12.01
N GLY A 143 -3.70 -3.12 11.15
CA GLY A 143 -4.02 -4.49 10.76
C GLY A 143 -3.98 -5.45 11.96
N PHE A 144 -2.98 -5.32 12.82
CA PHE A 144 -2.85 -6.13 14.05
C PHE A 144 -4.02 -5.92 15.02
N ALA A 145 -4.36 -4.67 15.32
CA ALA A 145 -5.51 -4.34 16.17
C ALA A 145 -6.83 -4.85 15.57
N PHE A 146 -7.00 -4.71 14.26
CA PHE A 146 -8.18 -5.22 13.56
C PHE A 146 -8.26 -6.75 13.63
N GLY A 147 -7.13 -7.45 13.53
CA GLY A 147 -7.06 -8.91 13.67
C GLY A 147 -7.62 -9.40 15.00
N HIS A 148 -7.24 -8.79 16.12
CA HIS A 148 -7.78 -9.13 17.44
C HIS A 148 -9.27 -8.82 17.60
N ILE A 149 -9.75 -7.72 17.02
CA ILE A 149 -11.18 -7.38 17.03
C ILE A 149 -11.98 -8.44 16.27
N VAL A 150 -11.50 -8.81 15.08
CA VAL A 150 -12.09 -9.85 14.25
C VAL A 150 -12.11 -11.17 15.00
N GLU A 151 -10.99 -11.61 15.56
CA GLU A 151 -10.92 -12.86 16.33
C GLU A 151 -11.89 -12.87 17.51
N LYS A 152 -12.02 -11.76 18.25
CA LYS A 152 -12.98 -11.64 19.37
C LYS A 152 -14.44 -11.69 18.92
N ILE A 153 -14.75 -11.11 17.77
CA ILE A 153 -16.09 -11.18 17.15
C ILE A 153 -16.37 -12.62 16.70
N PHE A 154 -15.45 -13.24 15.97
CA PHE A 154 -15.59 -14.61 15.48
C PHE A 154 -15.62 -15.65 16.61
N GLY A 155 -14.86 -15.45 17.69
CA GLY A 155 -14.91 -16.30 18.89
C GLY A 155 -16.27 -16.25 19.60
N ARG A 156 -16.96 -15.10 19.59
CA ARG A 156 -18.37 -14.99 20.07
C ARG A 156 -19.38 -15.55 19.07
N LEU A 157 -19.09 -15.45 17.76
CA LEU A 157 -19.93 -15.94 16.68
C LEU A 157 -19.75 -17.44 16.39
N SER A 158 -18.72 -18.10 16.92
CA SER A 158 -18.42 -19.52 16.68
C SER A 158 -19.52 -20.47 17.18
N ASN A 159 -20.45 -19.99 18.00
CA ASN A 159 -21.67 -20.72 18.37
C ASN A 159 -22.75 -20.69 17.27
N TYR A 160 -22.57 -19.94 16.17
CA TYR A 160 -23.55 -19.77 15.09
C TYR A 160 -22.86 -19.76 13.71
N PRO A 161 -22.59 -20.94 13.12
CA PRO A 161 -21.87 -21.08 11.84
C PRO A 161 -22.56 -20.39 10.64
N TYR A 162 -23.85 -20.04 10.75
CA TYR A 162 -24.61 -19.36 9.70
C TYR A 162 -24.37 -17.84 9.60
N LEU A 163 -23.77 -17.20 10.61
CA LEU A 163 -23.56 -15.75 10.61
C LEU A 163 -22.40 -15.29 9.72
N ALA A 164 -21.38 -16.13 9.53
CA ALA A 164 -20.23 -15.81 8.67
C ALA A 164 -20.62 -15.59 7.19
N PRO A 165 -21.42 -16.47 6.53
CA PRO A 165 -21.89 -16.21 5.18
C PRO A 165 -22.86 -15.03 5.11
N ILE A 166 -23.70 -14.80 6.14
CA ILE A 166 -24.60 -13.64 6.19
C ILE A 166 -23.82 -12.32 6.25
N PHE A 167 -22.76 -12.26 7.04
CA PHE A 167 -21.90 -11.08 7.12
C PHE A 167 -21.18 -10.80 5.78
N LEU A 168 -20.67 -11.85 5.13
CA LEU A 168 -20.08 -11.76 3.79
C LEU A 168 -21.09 -11.25 2.74
N ILE A 169 -22.30 -11.80 2.74
CA ILE A 169 -23.38 -11.37 1.84
C ILE A 169 -23.75 -9.91 2.11
N LEU A 170 -23.84 -9.49 3.37
CA LEU A 170 -24.07 -8.10 3.75
C LEU A 170 -22.96 -7.17 3.25
N LEU A 171 -21.70 -7.55 3.40
CA LEU A 171 -20.55 -6.79 2.91
C LEU A 171 -20.60 -6.63 1.38
N ILE A 172 -20.91 -7.71 0.67
CA ILE A 172 -21.07 -7.71 -0.79
C ILE A 172 -22.25 -6.83 -1.21
N LEU A 173 -23.38 -6.91 -0.52
CA LEU A 173 -24.57 -6.09 -0.80
C LEU A 173 -24.32 -4.60 -0.54
N ILE A 174 -23.64 -4.26 0.56
CA ILE A 174 -23.26 -2.88 0.87
C ILE A 174 -22.30 -2.36 -0.20
N PHE A 175 -21.30 -3.16 -0.58
CA PHE A 175 -20.35 -2.80 -1.62
C PHE A 175 -21.03 -2.61 -2.98
N TRP A 176 -21.94 -3.52 -3.36
CA TRP A 176 -22.75 -3.42 -4.58
C TRP A 176 -23.67 -2.19 -4.57
N PHE A 177 -24.33 -1.92 -3.44
CA PHE A 177 -25.15 -0.72 -3.26
C PHE A 177 -24.33 0.57 -3.40
N TYR A 178 -23.11 0.58 -2.84
CA TYR A 178 -22.22 1.73 -2.96
C TYR A 178 -21.76 1.97 -4.41
N LEU A 179 -21.43 0.88 -5.13
CA LEU A 179 -21.05 0.94 -6.54
C LEU A 179 -22.20 1.38 -7.45
N THR A 180 -23.41 0.83 -7.25
CA THR A 180 -24.59 1.20 -8.04
C THR A 180 -25.03 2.64 -7.78
N LYS A 181 -24.86 3.14 -6.56
CA LYS A 181 -25.14 4.56 -6.22
C LYS A 181 -24.11 5.52 -6.84
N PHE A 182 -22.86 5.09 -7.00
CA PHE A 182 -21.82 5.87 -7.70
C PHE A 182 -21.99 5.84 -9.22
N SER A 183 -22.43 4.72 -9.80
CA SER A 183 -22.65 4.58 -11.24
C SER A 183 -23.82 5.41 -11.77
N LYS A 184 -24.76 5.84 -10.92
CA LYS A 184 -25.90 6.70 -11.33
C LYS A 184 -25.61 8.21 -11.25
N ARG A 185 -24.39 8.62 -10.90
CA ARG A 185 -23.96 10.03 -10.82
C ARG A 185 -22.93 10.45 -11.87
N VAL A 186 -22.70 9.62 -12.88
CA VAL A 186 -21.92 9.92 -14.09
C VAL A 186 -22.86 9.81 -15.27
#